data_AF-A0A7S0BYQ5-F1
#
_entry.id   AF-A0A7S0BYQ5-F1
#
_cell.length_a   1.000
_cell.length_b   1.000
_cell.length_c   1.000
_cell.angle_alpha   90.00
_cell.angle_beta   90.00
_cell.angle_gamma   90.00
#
_symmetry.space_group_name_H-M   'P 1'
#
loop_
_entity.id
_entity.type
_entity.pdbx_description
1 polymer ?
#
loop_
_entity_poly.entity_id
_entity_poly.type
_entity_poly.pdbx_seq_one_letter_code
_entity_poly.pdbx_strand_id
1 'polypeptide(L)'
;KKDKMNRYQSPQPNTLEYYVHPKQRLNTLFTVHAIFSLFIGAIGFLFPSLASYFFYTENKREVKLARAIVRLWCSLILAQGIIIWKSRRIAEGEIKRAFVQAYFVCFSLSTLALINEHMSDRGVISGRFFGVMKIIAMICLTLGYGWFTFFQPPAVFRGLTSHY
;
A
#
# COMPACT_ATOMS: atom_id res chain seq x y z
N LYS A 1 -3.59 38.87 -40.38
CA LYS A 1 -2.64 38.58 -39.27
C LYS A 1 -3.37 38.29 -37.94
N LYS A 2 -4.53 37.61 -37.97
CA LYS A 2 -5.41 37.36 -36.81
C LYS A 2 -5.82 35.88 -36.62
N ASP A 3 -5.28 34.95 -37.42
CA ASP A 3 -5.76 33.54 -37.48
C ASP A 3 -4.81 32.48 -36.90
N LYS A 4 -3.91 32.84 -35.98
CA LYS A 4 -2.99 31.85 -35.36
C LYS A 4 -3.06 31.83 -33.84
N MET A 5 -4.27 31.87 -33.29
CA MET A 5 -4.48 31.73 -31.85
C MET A 5 -5.63 30.80 -31.47
N ASN A 6 -5.90 29.80 -32.32
CA ASN A 6 -6.58 28.58 -31.86
C ASN A 6 -5.61 27.82 -30.95
N ARG A 7 -5.63 28.20 -29.67
CA ARG A 7 -5.06 27.43 -28.58
C ARG A 7 -5.60 26.00 -28.69
N TYR A 8 -4.71 25.04 -28.85
CA TYR A 8 -5.00 23.63 -28.63
C TYR A 8 -5.48 23.48 -27.19
N GLN A 9 -6.79 23.59 -27.00
CA GLN A 9 -7.44 23.22 -25.76
C GLN A 9 -7.53 21.70 -25.83
N SER A 10 -6.46 21.03 -25.36
CA SER A 10 -6.49 19.58 -25.21
C SER A 10 -7.73 19.24 -24.38
N PRO A 11 -8.62 18.36 -24.86
CA PRO A 11 -9.81 17.97 -24.11
C PRO A 11 -9.37 17.58 -22.70
N GLN A 12 -9.97 18.23 -21.70
CA GLN A 12 -9.73 17.91 -20.30
C GLN A 12 -10.04 16.42 -20.16
N PRO A 13 -9.03 15.56 -19.93
CA PRO A 13 -9.29 14.13 -19.84
C PRO A 13 -10.29 13.92 -18.72
N ASN A 14 -11.29 13.10 -18.98
CA ASN A 14 -12.26 12.68 -17.98
C ASN A 14 -11.48 12.28 -16.73
N THR A 15 -11.89 12.72 -15.54
CA THR A 15 -11.07 12.56 -14.31
C THR A 15 -10.60 11.12 -14.10
N LEU A 16 -11.43 10.14 -14.50
CA LEU A 16 -11.12 8.72 -14.46
C LEU A 16 -10.02 8.30 -15.46
N GLU A 17 -10.03 8.85 -16.66
CA GLU A 17 -9.05 8.60 -17.72
C GLU A 17 -7.67 9.16 -17.35
N TYR A 18 -7.64 10.30 -16.64
CA TYR A 18 -6.42 10.88 -16.05
C TYR A 18 -5.75 9.88 -15.09
N TYR A 19 -6.50 9.30 -14.14
CA TYR A 19 -5.96 8.33 -13.17
C TYR A 19 -5.55 6.98 -13.78
N VAL A 20 -6.14 6.61 -14.92
CA VAL A 20 -5.83 5.37 -15.64
C VAL A 20 -4.63 5.53 -16.58
N HIS A 21 -4.16 6.76 -16.83
CA HIS A 21 -2.98 6.99 -17.66
C HIS A 21 -1.74 6.26 -17.09
N PRO A 22 -0.97 5.49 -17.89
CA PRO A 22 0.11 4.62 -17.39
C PRO A 22 1.08 5.30 -16.42
N LYS A 23 1.44 6.56 -16.72
CA LYS A 23 2.35 7.39 -15.90
C LYS A 23 1.78 7.80 -14.54
N GLN A 24 0.46 7.85 -14.39
CA GLN A 24 -0.20 8.25 -13.15
C GLN A 24 -0.64 7.08 -12.29
N ARG A 25 -0.92 5.93 -12.90
CA ARG A 25 -1.33 4.70 -12.19
C ARG A 25 -0.38 4.37 -11.02
N LEU A 26 0.93 4.44 -11.25
CA LEU A 26 1.93 4.16 -10.21
C LEU A 26 1.91 5.22 -9.11
N ASN A 27 1.77 6.50 -9.47
CA ASN A 27 1.66 7.58 -8.50
C ASN A 27 0.36 7.45 -7.68
N THR A 28 -0.75 7.08 -8.30
CA THR A 28 -2.03 6.81 -7.62
C THR A 28 -1.88 5.65 -6.65
N LEU A 29 -1.28 4.53 -7.07
CA LEU A 29 -0.97 3.40 -6.18
C LEU A 29 -0.18 3.84 -4.95
N PHE A 30 0.93 4.56 -5.16
CA PHE A 30 1.76 5.06 -4.08
C PHE A 30 1.03 6.08 -3.20
N THR A 31 0.20 6.94 -3.78
CA THR A 31 -0.59 7.92 -3.04
C THR A 31 -1.58 7.23 -2.11
N VAL A 32 -2.38 6.31 -2.66
CA VAL A 32 -3.38 5.55 -1.92
C VAL A 32 -2.71 4.74 -0.82
N HIS A 33 -1.67 3.97 -1.15
CA HIS A 33 -0.97 3.15 -0.17
C HIS A 33 -0.30 4.00 0.93
N ALA A 34 0.32 5.12 0.58
CA ALA A 34 0.89 6.02 1.58
C ALA A 34 -0.17 6.60 2.52
N ILE A 35 -1.31 7.08 2.01
CA ILE A 35 -2.39 7.64 2.83
C ILE A 35 -2.93 6.58 3.79
N PHE A 36 -3.25 5.39 3.29
CA PHE A 36 -3.74 4.30 4.15
C PHE A 36 -2.70 3.87 5.18
N SER A 37 -1.42 3.78 4.80
CA SER A 37 -0.35 3.41 5.72
C SER A 37 -0.15 4.46 6.82
N LEU A 38 -0.15 5.75 6.46
CA LEU A 38 -0.04 6.83 7.42
C LEU A 38 -1.22 6.81 8.40
N PHE A 39 -2.43 6.62 7.91
CA PHE A 39 -3.64 6.61 8.72
C PHE A 39 -3.72 5.38 9.64
N ILE A 40 -3.60 4.18 9.08
CA ILE A 40 -3.66 2.91 9.83
C ILE A 40 -2.48 2.81 10.81
N GLY A 41 -1.28 3.18 10.37
CA GLY A 41 -0.08 3.20 11.20
C GLY A 41 -0.21 4.16 12.38
N ALA A 42 -0.70 5.38 12.15
CA ALA A 42 -0.90 6.36 13.22
C ALA A 42 -1.97 5.90 14.22
N ILE A 43 -3.15 5.46 13.74
CA ILE A 43 -4.24 5.01 14.61
C ILE A 43 -3.82 3.80 15.45
N GLY A 44 -3.25 2.77 14.82
CA GLY A 44 -2.87 1.56 15.55
C GLY A 44 -1.70 1.77 16.53
N PHE A 45 -0.81 2.73 16.24
CA PHE A 45 0.27 3.09 17.17
C PHE A 45 -0.25 3.87 18.39
N LEU A 46 -1.09 4.88 18.16
CA LEU A 46 -1.65 5.74 19.22
C LEU A 46 -2.68 4.99 20.07
N PHE A 47 -3.49 4.12 19.45
CA PHE A 47 -4.56 3.36 20.08
C PHE A 47 -4.31 1.85 20.00
N PRO A 48 -3.27 1.31 20.68
CA PRO A 48 -2.94 -0.11 20.60
C PRO A 48 -3.97 -1.01 21.27
N SER A 49 -4.89 -0.45 22.06
CA SER A 49 -6.05 -1.18 22.60
C SER A 49 -6.91 -1.81 21.50
N LEU A 50 -6.85 -1.27 20.27
CA LEU A 50 -7.49 -1.86 19.10
C LEU A 50 -6.97 -3.26 18.78
N ALA A 51 -5.78 -3.64 19.27
CA ALA A 51 -5.24 -5.00 19.16
C ALA A 51 -6.23 -6.07 19.61
N SER A 52 -7.01 -5.80 20.66
CA SER A 52 -7.99 -6.75 21.19
C SER A 52 -9.15 -7.05 20.24
N TYR A 53 -9.36 -6.26 19.19
CA TYR A 53 -10.32 -6.59 18.12
C TYR A 53 -9.74 -7.55 17.08
N PHE A 54 -8.41 -7.63 16.97
CA PHE A 54 -7.71 -8.44 15.97
C PHE A 54 -7.11 -9.72 16.55
N PHE A 55 -6.70 -9.68 17.81
CA PHE A 55 -6.03 -10.78 18.49
C PHE A 55 -6.97 -11.43 19.50
N TYR A 56 -7.04 -12.75 19.49
CA TYR A 56 -7.63 -13.51 20.59
C TYR A 56 -6.60 -13.54 21.71
N THR A 57 -7.02 -13.14 22.90
CA THR A 57 -6.15 -13.09 24.06
C THR A 57 -6.94 -13.62 25.24
N GLU A 58 -6.44 -14.68 25.87
CA GLU A 58 -7.11 -15.35 26.98
C GLU A 58 -6.74 -14.73 28.33
N ASN A 59 -5.55 -14.12 28.42
CA ASN A 59 -5.05 -13.56 29.67
C ASN A 59 -4.48 -12.14 29.53
N LYS A 60 -4.32 -11.46 30.67
CA LYS A 60 -3.82 -10.06 30.73
C LYS A 60 -2.40 -9.91 30.17
N ARG A 61 -1.58 -10.97 30.20
CA ARG A 61 -0.21 -10.95 29.68
C ARG A 61 -0.22 -10.90 28.15
N GLU A 62 -1.05 -11.72 27.51
CA GLU A 62 -1.26 -11.74 26.07
C GLU A 62 -1.83 -10.43 25.55
N VAL A 63 -2.77 -9.81 26.27
CA VAL A 63 -3.26 -8.47 25.92
C VAL A 63 -2.14 -7.45 25.89
N LYS A 64 -1.24 -7.45 26.89
CA LYS A 64 -0.09 -6.54 26.93
C LYS A 64 0.88 -6.83 25.78
N LEU A 65 1.14 -8.11 25.49
CA LEU A 65 2.00 -8.53 24.39
C LEU A 65 1.43 -8.10 23.03
N ALA A 66 0.13 -8.36 22.78
CA ALA A 66 -0.56 -7.97 21.55
C ALA A 66 -0.49 -6.45 21.33
N ARG A 67 -0.69 -5.64 22.37
CA ARG A 67 -0.54 -4.18 22.29
C ARG A 67 0.88 -3.76 21.92
N ALA A 68 1.90 -4.40 22.49
CA ALA A 68 3.30 -4.12 22.16
C ALA A 68 3.64 -4.48 20.71
N ILE A 69 3.20 -5.65 20.25
CA ILE A 69 3.39 -6.11 18.85
C ILE A 69 2.67 -5.17 17.88
N VAL A 70 1.41 -4.80 18.17
CA VAL A 70 0.65 -3.86 17.33
C VAL A 70 1.35 -2.51 17.22
N ARG A 71 1.90 -1.96 18.31
CA ARG A 71 2.67 -0.71 18.23
C ARG A 71 3.88 -0.83 17.31
N LEU A 72 4.66 -1.90 17.44
CA LEU A 72 5.83 -2.11 16.60
C LEU A 72 5.44 -2.28 15.12
N TRP A 73 4.37 -3.04 14.86
CA TRP A 73 3.90 -3.24 13.49
C TRP A 73 3.35 -1.94 12.88
N CYS A 74 2.56 -1.18 13.64
CA CYS A 74 2.00 0.08 13.19
C CYS A 74 3.06 1.18 13.02
N SER A 75 4.14 1.19 13.81
CA SER A 75 5.25 2.12 13.58
C SER A 75 5.99 1.80 12.29
N LEU A 76 6.17 0.52 11.94
CA LEU A 76 6.73 0.10 10.66
C LEU A 76 5.83 0.53 9.49
N ILE A 77 4.51 0.32 9.58
CA ILE A 77 3.57 0.77 8.56
C ILE A 77 3.61 2.29 8.39
N LEU A 78 3.65 3.03 9.51
CA LEU A 78 3.73 4.49 9.47
C LEU A 78 5.01 4.94 8.75
N ALA A 79 6.16 4.34 9.07
CA ALA A 79 7.43 4.61 8.40
C ALA A 79 7.36 4.27 6.90
N GLN A 80 6.78 3.13 6.54
CA GLN A 80 6.54 2.76 5.14
C GLN A 80 5.68 3.81 4.42
N GLY A 81 4.61 4.30 5.05
CA GLY A 81 3.77 5.37 4.50
C GLY A 81 4.55 6.64 4.18
N ILE A 82 5.46 7.05 5.06
CA ILE A 82 6.34 8.20 4.83
C ILE A 82 7.29 7.93 3.65
N ILE A 83 7.94 6.77 3.63
CA ILE A 83 8.87 6.38 2.56
C ILE A 83 8.15 6.37 1.21
N ILE A 84 6.98 5.74 1.11
CA ILE A 84 6.19 5.69 -0.12
C ILE A 84 5.81 7.11 -0.54
N TRP A 85 5.33 7.94 0.39
CA TRP A 85 4.94 9.31 0.09
C TRP A 85 6.09 10.12 -0.53
N LYS A 86 7.30 9.99 0.02
CA LYS A 86 8.50 10.65 -0.52
C LYS A 86 8.95 10.03 -1.85
N SER A 87 8.84 8.71 -2.00
CA SER A 87 9.26 7.98 -3.22
C SER A 87 8.50 8.41 -4.48
N ARG A 88 7.30 8.97 -4.33
CA ARG A 88 6.51 9.53 -5.44
C ARG A 88 7.27 10.60 -6.23
N ARG A 89 8.12 11.38 -5.55
CA ARG A 89 8.91 12.48 -6.13
C ARG A 89 10.22 12.04 -6.76
N ILE A 90 10.63 10.79 -6.59
CA ILE A 90 11.85 10.24 -7.21
C ILE A 90 11.64 10.18 -8.72
N ALA A 91 12.62 10.63 -9.52
CA ALA A 91 12.50 10.63 -10.98
C ALA A 91 12.91 9.28 -11.57
N GLU A 92 13.85 8.62 -10.91
CA GLU A 92 14.51 7.38 -11.29
C GLU A 92 13.51 6.21 -11.24
N GLY A 93 13.15 5.72 -12.43
CA GLY A 93 12.21 4.61 -12.56
C GLY A 93 12.72 3.29 -12.01
N GLU A 94 14.04 3.06 -12.04
CA GLU A 94 14.63 1.84 -11.49
C GLU A 94 14.43 1.75 -9.98
N ILE A 95 14.58 2.87 -9.26
CA ILE A 95 14.34 2.94 -7.82
C ILE A 95 12.86 2.65 -7.52
N LYS A 96 11.93 3.27 -8.26
CA LYS A 96 10.50 3.00 -8.11
C LYS A 96 10.15 1.53 -8.39
N ARG A 97 10.77 0.93 -9.40
CA ARG A 97 10.59 -0.49 -9.72
C ARG A 97 11.09 -1.38 -8.58
N ALA A 98 12.26 -1.07 -8.01
CA ALA A 98 12.79 -1.79 -6.86
C ALA A 98 11.85 -1.71 -5.65
N PHE A 99 11.26 -0.54 -5.37
CA PHE A 99 10.22 -0.41 -4.34
C PHE A 99 9.01 -1.31 -4.63
N VAL A 100 8.47 -1.27 -5.84
CA VAL A 100 7.31 -2.11 -6.21
C VAL A 100 7.64 -3.60 -6.06
N GLN A 101 8.82 -4.04 -6.48
CA GLN A 101 9.28 -5.42 -6.32
C GLN A 101 9.43 -5.82 -4.85
N ALA A 102 10.03 -4.95 -4.02
CA ALA A 102 10.18 -5.19 -2.59
C ALA A 102 8.81 -5.29 -1.90
N TYR A 103 7.85 -4.43 -2.25
CA TYR A 103 6.48 -4.52 -1.74
C TYR A 103 5.77 -5.80 -2.19
N PHE A 104 5.92 -6.20 -3.45
CA PHE A 104 5.37 -7.45 -3.95
C PHE A 104 5.86 -8.65 -3.12
N VAL A 105 7.18 -8.75 -2.90
CA VAL A 105 7.77 -9.84 -2.09
C VAL A 105 7.28 -9.77 -0.65
N CYS A 106 7.32 -8.59 -0.04
CA CYS A 106 6.88 -8.39 1.36
C CYS A 106 5.41 -8.79 1.55
N PHE A 107 4.51 -8.37 0.66
CA PHE A 107 3.10 -8.71 0.74
C PHE A 107 2.83 -10.17 0.40
N SER A 108 3.59 -10.78 -0.53
CA SER A 108 3.49 -12.21 -0.81
C SER A 108 3.84 -13.03 0.44
N LEU A 109 4.99 -12.76 1.07
CA LEU A 109 5.42 -13.44 2.29
C LEU A 109 4.45 -13.22 3.45
N SER A 110 3.95 -11.98 3.60
CA SER A 110 2.95 -11.66 4.63
C SER A 110 1.64 -12.41 4.39
N THR A 111 1.20 -12.51 3.14
CA THR A 111 -0.02 -13.26 2.76
C THR A 111 0.14 -14.74 3.10
N LEU A 112 1.26 -15.36 2.71
CA LEU A 112 1.53 -16.77 3.00
C LEU A 112 1.58 -17.04 4.51
N ALA A 113 2.25 -16.17 5.28
CA ALA A 113 2.30 -16.28 6.73
C ALA A 113 0.89 -16.21 7.35
N LEU A 114 0.04 -15.29 6.89
CA LEU A 114 -1.34 -15.16 7.38
C LEU A 114 -2.21 -16.37 7.00
N ILE A 115 -2.07 -16.90 5.78
CA ILE A 115 -2.79 -18.12 5.36
C ILE A 115 -2.36 -19.30 6.22
N ASN A 116 -1.06 -19.49 6.42
CA ASN A 116 -0.53 -20.57 7.25
C ASN A 116 -1.04 -20.48 8.70
N GLU A 117 -1.01 -19.28 9.29
CA GLU A 117 -1.53 -19.06 10.64
C GLU A 117 -3.04 -19.35 10.69
N HIS A 118 -3.81 -18.89 9.69
CA HIS A 118 -5.25 -19.12 9.63
C HIS A 118 -5.61 -20.61 9.45
N MET A 119 -4.84 -21.36 8.66
CA MET A 119 -5.03 -22.81 8.46
C MET A 119 -4.70 -23.62 9.71
N SER A 120 -3.78 -23.15 10.54
CA SER A 120 -3.36 -23.88 11.73
C SER A 120 -4.38 -23.84 12.88
N ASP A 121 -5.50 -23.11 12.71
CA ASP A 121 -6.60 -22.92 13.68
C ASP A 121 -6.12 -22.57 15.11
N ARG A 122 -4.89 -22.03 15.21
CA ARG A 122 -4.22 -21.71 16.48
C ARG A 122 -4.73 -20.41 17.07
N GLY A 123 -6.02 -20.12 17.00
CA GLY A 123 -6.74 -19.15 17.84
C GLY A 123 -6.28 -17.67 17.88
N VAL A 124 -5.06 -17.30 17.51
CA VAL A 124 -4.45 -16.00 17.87
C VAL A 124 -5.10 -14.83 17.13
N ILE A 125 -5.77 -15.06 15.99
CA ILE A 125 -6.57 -14.04 15.31
C ILE A 125 -8.05 -14.25 15.68
N SER A 126 -8.50 -13.53 16.70
CA SER A 126 -9.91 -13.50 17.14
C SER A 126 -10.77 -12.94 16.03
N GLY A 127 -11.66 -13.77 15.49
CA GLY A 127 -12.67 -13.38 14.52
C GLY A 127 -12.32 -13.87 13.12
N ARG A 128 -12.93 -15.00 12.73
CA ARG A 128 -12.92 -15.53 11.35
C ARG A 128 -13.12 -14.41 10.32
N PHE A 129 -13.93 -13.41 10.63
CA PHE A 129 -14.18 -12.26 9.78
C PHE A 129 -12.97 -11.31 9.60
N PHE A 130 -12.41 -10.75 10.69
CA PHE A 130 -11.30 -9.78 10.59
C PHE A 130 -10.01 -10.42 10.08
N GLY A 131 -9.74 -11.68 10.45
CA GLY A 131 -8.61 -12.44 9.92
C GLY A 131 -8.70 -12.66 8.41
N VAL A 132 -9.86 -13.13 7.92
CA VAL A 132 -10.11 -13.33 6.49
C VAL A 132 -10.07 -12.00 5.73
N MET A 133 -10.64 -10.92 6.26
CA MET A 133 -10.54 -9.59 5.64
C MET A 133 -9.09 -9.14 5.47
N LYS A 134 -8.24 -9.38 6.48
CA LYS A 134 -6.81 -9.03 6.40
C LYS A 134 -6.09 -9.86 5.33
N ILE A 135 -6.40 -11.15 5.22
CA ILE A 135 -5.85 -12.03 4.17
C ILE A 135 -6.27 -11.52 2.79
N ILE A 136 -7.55 -11.22 2.59
CA ILE A 136 -8.07 -10.68 1.32
C ILE A 136 -7.36 -9.37 0.97
N ALA A 137 -7.23 -8.45 1.94
CA ALA A 137 -6.52 -7.19 1.72
C ALA A 137 -5.06 -7.41 1.29
N MET A 138 -4.36 -8.37 1.91
CA MET A 138 -2.97 -8.68 1.55
C MET A 138 -2.87 -9.37 0.19
N ILE A 139 -3.81 -10.23 -0.19
CA ILE A 139 -3.91 -10.80 -1.54
C ILE A 139 -4.11 -9.68 -2.56
N CYS A 140 -5.04 -8.76 -2.32
CA CYS A 140 -5.29 -7.62 -3.22
C CYS A 140 -4.05 -6.74 -3.40
N LEU A 141 -3.32 -6.44 -2.31
CA LEU A 141 -2.06 -5.70 -2.39
C LEU A 141 -0.99 -6.49 -3.14
N THR A 142 -0.85 -7.79 -2.88
CA THR A 142 0.10 -8.66 -3.56
C THR A 142 -0.16 -8.71 -5.06
N LEU A 143 -1.42 -8.92 -5.46
CA LEU A 143 -1.82 -8.93 -6.87
C LEU A 143 -1.67 -7.55 -7.51
N GLY A 144 -2.03 -6.49 -6.80
CA GLY A 144 -1.85 -5.11 -7.27
C GLY A 144 -0.38 -4.80 -7.55
N TYR A 145 0.51 -5.04 -6.59
CA TYR A 145 1.94 -4.81 -6.75
C TYR A 145 2.57 -5.78 -7.77
N GLY A 146 2.17 -7.05 -7.78
CA GLY A 146 2.60 -8.05 -8.76
C GLY A 146 2.22 -7.68 -10.19
N TRP A 147 1.03 -7.12 -10.40
CA TRP A 147 0.61 -6.58 -11.68
C TRP A 147 1.56 -5.50 -12.19
N PHE A 148 1.97 -4.56 -11.33
CA PHE A 148 2.98 -3.57 -11.68
C PHE A 148 4.37 -4.17 -11.91
N THR A 149 4.76 -5.21 -11.16
CA THR A 149 6.07 -5.85 -11.30
C THR A 149 6.22 -6.61 -12.62
N PHE A 150 5.22 -7.39 -13.03
CA PHE A 150 5.35 -8.32 -14.15
C PHE A 150 4.72 -7.83 -15.46
N PHE A 151 3.67 -7.00 -15.40
CA PHE A 151 2.86 -6.66 -16.58
C PHE A 151 2.94 -5.19 -17.00
N GLN A 152 3.51 -4.29 -16.19
CA GLN A 152 3.62 -2.88 -16.58
C GLN A 152 4.94 -2.59 -17.31
N PRO A 153 4.89 -1.89 -18.46
CA PRO A 153 6.09 -1.56 -19.23
C PRO A 153 7.00 -0.57 -18.45
N PRO A 154 8.32 -0.58 -18.71
CA PRO A 154 9.28 0.29 -18.01
C PRO A 154 8.94 1.79 -18.04
N ALA A 155 8.19 2.22 -19.05
CA ALA A 155 7.72 3.60 -19.23
C ALA A 155 6.81 4.10 -18.07
N VAL A 156 6.17 3.20 -17.33
CA VAL A 156 5.33 3.55 -16.16
C VAL A 156 6.17 4.04 -14.98
N PHE A 157 7.43 3.61 -14.91
CA PHE A 157 8.31 3.93 -13.79
C PHE A 157 9.12 5.21 -14.01
N ARG A 158 9.40 5.59 -15.27
CA ARG A 158 10.10 6.82 -15.61
C ARG A 158 9.20 8.03 -15.30
N GLY A 159 9.55 8.79 -14.26
CA GLY A 159 8.77 9.93 -13.79
C GLY A 159 8.62 11.05 -14.83
N LEU A 160 7.77 12.04 -14.51
CA LEU A 160 7.35 13.17 -15.37
C LEU A 160 8.46 14.22 -15.62
N THR A 161 9.72 13.83 -15.83
CA THR A 161 10.86 14.77 -15.91
C THR A 161 11.18 15.30 -17.31
N SER A 162 10.29 15.16 -18.30
CA SER A 162 10.54 15.70 -19.66
C SER A 162 10.08 17.15 -19.88
N HIS A 163 9.63 17.89 -18.85
CA HIS A 163 9.06 19.24 -19.02
C HIS A 163 9.43 20.25 -17.92
N TYR A 164 10.66 20.24 -17.44
CA TYR A 164 11.26 21.41 -16.78
C TYR A 164 12.67 21.63 -17.32
#